data_AF-A0A8T2I837-F1
#
_entry.id   AF-A0A8T2I837-F1
#
_cell.length_a   1.000
_cell.length_b   1.000
_cell.length_c   1.000
_cell.angle_alpha   90.00
_cell.angle_beta   90.00
_cell.angle_gamma   90.00
#
_symmetry.space_group_name_H-M   'P 1'
#
loop_
_entity.id
_entity.type
_entity.pdbx_description
1 polymer ?
#
loop_
_entity_poly.entity_id
_entity_poly.type
_entity_poly.pdbx_seq_one_letter_code
_entity_poly.pdbx_strand_id
1 'polypeptide(L)'
;MHRRPASSQHWFVHYPIEKTKRRRLTSETAGGLVLRGDLNVTTAADANLGAVLRSKEPDVTIRNTLVLWSNELKRLQPKVYVSEHLVECGLALFRHLRLVQWHALLDGNLSHEQLSCQLTLRHDLAACYWTALKHCSVRTAVPNRSLMSKATATDPTTLGQREVDAMVTMEWEVNAVLRVVGLVQ
;
A
#
# COMPACT_ATOMS: atom_id res chain seq x y z
N MET A 1 -37.10 18.90 33.19
CA MET A 1 -36.89 19.76 32.01
C MET A 1 -35.43 19.57 31.59
N HIS A 2 -35.16 18.79 30.52
CA HIS A 2 -34.76 19.27 29.18
C HIS A 2 -33.36 19.92 29.17
N ARG A 3 -32.36 19.61 28.34
CA ARG A 3 -32.11 18.76 27.16
C ARG A 3 -30.56 18.78 26.96
N ARG A 4 -29.93 17.71 26.45
CA ARG A 4 -28.77 17.82 25.50
C ARG A 4 -29.36 17.89 24.06
N PRO A 5 -28.65 18.14 22.93
CA PRO A 5 -27.18 18.19 22.67
C PRO A 5 -26.68 19.24 21.61
N ALA A 6 -25.37 19.17 21.30
CA ALA A 6 -24.66 19.35 19.99
C ALA A 6 -24.49 20.73 19.29
N SER A 7 -23.21 21.04 18.95
CA SER A 7 -22.71 21.61 17.67
C SER A 7 -21.19 21.89 17.81
N SER A 8 -20.24 21.22 17.15
CA SER A 8 -19.84 21.26 15.73
C SER A 8 -19.36 22.63 15.22
N GLN A 9 -18.11 22.64 14.70
CA GLN A 9 -17.45 23.53 13.71
C GLN A 9 -16.08 24.03 14.20
N HIS A 10 -15.01 24.17 13.42
CA HIS A 10 -14.53 23.64 12.13
C HIS A 10 -13.11 24.26 11.93
N TRP A 11 -12.39 23.75 10.92
CA TRP A 11 -11.28 24.39 10.18
C TRP A 11 -9.86 24.27 10.74
N PHE A 12 -9.04 23.40 10.13
CA PHE A 12 -7.71 23.76 9.61
C PHE A 12 -7.35 22.88 8.41
N VAL A 13 -7.53 23.42 7.20
CA VAL A 13 -6.82 22.99 6.00
C VAL A 13 -6.18 24.23 5.39
N HIS A 14 -4.85 24.32 5.46
CA HIS A 14 -4.07 25.29 4.69
C HIS A 14 -2.79 24.61 4.20
N TYR A 15 -2.78 24.22 2.93
CA TYR A 15 -1.55 23.99 2.17
C TYR A 15 -1.25 25.24 1.33
N PRO A 16 -0.05 25.85 1.42
CA PRO A 16 0.34 26.88 0.47
C PRO A 16 0.92 26.27 -0.80
N ILE A 17 0.24 26.51 -1.93
CA ILE A 17 0.75 26.38 -3.30
C ILE A 17 1.20 27.76 -3.76
N GLU A 18 2.51 28.01 -3.94
CA GLU A 18 3.04 29.06 -4.83
C GLU A 18 4.51 28.73 -5.18
N LYS A 19 5.12 28.99 -6.35
CA LYS A 19 4.71 29.44 -7.69
C LYS A 19 5.91 29.16 -8.61
N THR A 20 5.62 28.71 -9.81
CA THR A 20 6.56 28.48 -10.92
C THR A 20 7.32 29.75 -11.34
N LYS A 21 8.64 29.68 -11.53
CA LYS A 21 9.40 30.66 -12.35
C LYS A 21 10.29 29.94 -13.37
N ARG A 22 9.96 30.11 -14.65
CA ARG A 22 10.75 29.70 -15.83
C ARG A 22 11.84 30.72 -16.18
N ARG A 23 12.99 30.21 -16.64
CA ARG A 23 13.93 30.71 -17.71
C ARG A 23 15.36 30.30 -17.31
N ARG A 24 16.29 29.89 -18.18
CA ARG A 24 16.37 29.58 -19.62
C ARG A 24 17.67 28.73 -19.80
N LEU A 25 17.74 27.97 -20.89
CA LEU A 25 18.86 27.08 -21.31
C LEU A 25 20.17 27.82 -21.67
N THR A 26 21.31 27.17 -21.37
CA THR A 26 22.55 27.06 -22.19
C THR A 26 23.25 25.74 -21.77
N SER A 27 23.35 24.70 -22.63
CA SER A 27 24.55 24.24 -23.38
C SER A 27 25.83 24.18 -22.50
N GLU A 28 26.61 23.12 -22.35
CA GLU A 28 27.03 22.00 -23.21
C GLU A 28 27.54 20.81 -22.34
N THR A 29 27.28 19.60 -22.83
CA THR A 29 28.18 18.43 -22.93
C THR A 29 29.12 18.04 -21.77
N ALA A 30 28.87 16.88 -21.16
CA ALA A 30 29.73 15.68 -21.25
C ALA A 30 29.32 14.60 -20.23
N GLY A 31 29.29 13.34 -20.67
CA GLY A 31 29.28 12.17 -19.77
C GLY A 31 28.08 11.25 -19.95
N GLY A 32 28.04 10.54 -21.07
CA GLY A 32 27.08 9.45 -21.27
C GLY A 32 27.32 8.30 -20.31
N LEU A 33 26.22 7.67 -19.89
CA LEU A 33 26.22 6.23 -19.65
C LEU A 33 24.85 5.68 -20.02
N VAL A 34 24.88 4.82 -21.03
CA VAL A 34 23.80 3.98 -21.54
C VAL A 34 23.24 3.11 -20.43
N LEU A 35 21.93 3.12 -20.23
CA LEU A 35 21.14 1.90 -19.97
C LEU A 35 19.79 2.03 -20.67
N ARG A 36 19.86 1.81 -21.99
CA ARG A 36 18.72 1.37 -22.80
C ARG A 36 18.36 -0.03 -22.29
N GLY A 37 17.22 -0.14 -21.64
CA GLY A 37 16.73 -1.36 -21.05
C GLY A 37 15.29 -1.12 -20.64
N ASP A 38 14.42 -0.97 -21.64
CA ASP A 38 12.98 -1.05 -21.46
C ASP A 38 12.66 -2.44 -20.89
N LEU A 39 12.69 -2.55 -19.55
CA LEU A 39 12.16 -3.68 -18.81
C LEU A 39 10.63 -3.62 -18.92
N ASN A 40 10.12 -3.99 -20.09
CA ASN A 40 8.81 -4.62 -20.20
C ASN A 40 8.88 -5.99 -19.52
N VAL A 41 8.93 -5.97 -18.19
CA VAL A 41 8.63 -7.14 -17.37
C VAL A 41 7.29 -6.86 -16.71
N THR A 42 6.24 -6.86 -17.53
CA THR A 42 4.89 -7.17 -17.07
C THR A 42 4.94 -8.60 -16.55
N THR A 43 5.17 -8.74 -15.25
CA THR A 43 5.14 -10.06 -14.61
C THR A 43 3.70 -10.57 -14.61
N ALA A 44 3.50 -11.88 -14.58
CA ALA A 44 2.17 -12.50 -14.46
C ALA A 44 1.36 -11.97 -13.24
N ALA A 45 2.04 -11.39 -12.24
CA ALA A 45 1.42 -10.70 -11.12
C ALA A 45 0.63 -9.43 -11.52
N ASP A 46 1.03 -8.73 -12.58
CA ASP A 46 0.38 -7.50 -13.06
C ASP A 46 -0.92 -7.81 -13.81
N ALA A 47 -0.94 -8.89 -14.59
CA ALA A 47 -2.15 -9.39 -15.24
C ALA A 47 -3.18 -9.91 -14.22
N ASN A 48 -2.71 -10.53 -13.13
CA ASN A 48 -3.59 -11.08 -12.09
C ASN A 48 -4.29 -9.99 -11.28
N LEU A 49 -3.65 -8.86 -10.96
CA LEU A 49 -4.30 -7.81 -10.16
C LEU A 49 -5.43 -7.08 -10.88
N GLY A 50 -5.34 -6.94 -12.21
CA GLY A 50 -6.44 -6.41 -13.03
C GLY A 50 -7.63 -7.36 -13.15
N ALA A 51 -7.45 -8.65 -12.85
CA ALA A 51 -8.50 -9.65 -12.73
C ALA A 51 -9.08 -9.72 -11.30
N VAL A 52 -8.29 -9.38 -10.26
CA VAL A 52 -8.72 -9.32 -8.84
C VAL A 52 -9.99 -8.50 -8.65
N LEU A 53 -10.10 -7.32 -9.28
CA LEU A 53 -11.25 -6.42 -9.11
C LEU A 53 -12.49 -6.81 -9.92
N ARG A 54 -12.33 -7.74 -10.87
CA ARG A 54 -13.41 -8.24 -11.73
C ARG A 54 -13.85 -9.66 -11.35
N SER A 55 -13.16 -10.25 -10.37
CA SER A 55 -13.41 -11.58 -9.84
C SER A 55 -14.68 -11.59 -8.98
N LYS A 56 -15.45 -12.69 -9.05
CA LYS A 56 -16.56 -12.96 -8.11
C LYS A 56 -16.07 -13.21 -6.67
N GLU A 57 -14.78 -13.50 -6.51
CA GLU A 57 -14.10 -13.75 -5.23
C GLU A 57 -12.81 -12.91 -5.13
N PRO A 58 -12.94 -11.59 -4.85
CA PRO A 58 -11.80 -10.68 -4.81
C PRO A 58 -10.78 -11.10 -3.72
N ASP A 59 -11.27 -11.59 -2.59
CA ASP A 59 -10.44 -11.98 -1.45
C ASP A 59 -9.52 -13.17 -1.75
N VAL A 60 -10.01 -14.18 -2.49
CA VAL A 60 -9.18 -15.32 -2.91
C VAL A 60 -8.04 -14.85 -3.81
N THR A 61 -8.33 -13.90 -4.70
CA THR A 61 -7.34 -13.39 -5.66
C THR A 61 -6.29 -12.51 -4.97
N ILE A 62 -6.71 -11.66 -4.03
CA ILE A 62 -5.80 -10.86 -3.18
C ILE A 62 -4.91 -11.78 -2.35
N ARG A 63 -5.50 -12.78 -1.69
CA ARG A 63 -4.77 -13.77 -0.90
C ARG A 63 -3.72 -14.51 -1.74
N ASN A 64 -4.09 -14.98 -2.93
CA ASN A 64 -3.16 -15.63 -3.86
C ASN A 64 -2.01 -14.70 -4.25
N THR A 65 -2.28 -13.41 -4.45
CA THR A 65 -1.22 -12.41 -4.71
C THR A 65 -0.25 -12.30 -3.54
N LEU A 66 -0.76 -12.20 -2.31
CA LEU A 66 0.07 -12.16 -1.10
C LEU A 66 0.90 -13.45 -0.94
N VAL A 67 0.34 -14.62 -1.27
CA VAL A 67 1.06 -15.90 -1.29
C VAL A 67 2.20 -15.88 -2.33
N LEU A 68 1.95 -15.35 -3.53
CA LEU A 68 2.99 -15.22 -4.56
C LEU A 68 4.14 -14.32 -4.09
N TRP A 69 3.83 -13.15 -3.51
CA TRP A 69 4.85 -12.27 -2.93
C TRP A 69 5.60 -12.93 -1.77
N SER A 70 4.91 -13.72 -0.94
CA SER A 70 5.52 -14.50 0.13
C SER A 70 6.54 -15.51 -0.38
N ASN A 71 6.20 -16.22 -1.45
CA ASN A 71 7.10 -17.18 -2.09
C ASN A 71 8.30 -16.48 -2.73
N GLU A 72 8.09 -15.33 -3.35
CA GLU A 72 9.17 -14.53 -3.92
C GLU A 72 10.11 -13.98 -2.83
N LEU A 73 9.58 -13.52 -1.69
CA LEU A 73 10.40 -13.12 -0.54
C LEU A 73 11.25 -14.27 0.00
N LYS A 74 10.68 -15.47 0.13
CA LYS A 74 11.44 -16.69 0.51
C LYS A 74 12.52 -17.02 -0.50
N ARG A 75 12.24 -16.86 -1.80
CA ARG A 75 13.22 -17.08 -2.87
C ARG A 75 14.37 -16.07 -2.80
N LEU A 76 14.07 -14.79 -2.59
CA LEU A 76 15.05 -13.71 -2.52
C LEU A 76 15.89 -13.76 -1.23
N GLN A 77 15.29 -14.16 -0.11
CA GLN A 77 15.99 -14.33 1.17
C GLN A 77 15.41 -15.55 1.92
N PRO A 78 16.06 -16.72 1.81
CA PRO A 78 15.57 -17.98 2.40
C PRO A 78 15.37 -17.98 3.92
N LYS A 79 15.98 -17.01 4.61
CA LYS A 79 15.86 -16.84 6.07
C LYS A 79 14.67 -15.96 6.49
N VAL A 80 13.94 -15.35 5.55
CA VAL A 80 12.74 -14.57 5.88
C VAL A 80 11.66 -15.53 6.34
N TYR A 81 11.11 -15.26 7.51
CA TYR A 81 9.98 -16.00 8.03
C TYR A 81 8.70 -15.41 7.47
N VAL A 82 8.07 -16.14 6.54
CA VAL A 82 6.77 -15.77 5.98
C VAL A 82 5.78 -16.91 6.17
N SER A 83 4.92 -16.78 7.18
CA SER A 83 3.88 -17.75 7.50
C SER A 83 2.52 -17.37 6.88
N GLU A 84 1.61 -18.33 6.82
CA GLU A 84 0.22 -18.10 6.42
C GLU A 84 -0.45 -17.03 7.29
N HIS A 85 -0.13 -16.99 8.58
CA HIS A 85 -0.58 -15.95 9.48
C HIS A 85 -0.25 -14.53 9.01
N LEU A 86 0.96 -14.30 8.48
CA LEU A 86 1.35 -12.97 7.95
C LEU A 86 0.58 -12.59 6.68
N VAL A 87 0.21 -13.59 5.86
CA VAL A 87 -0.66 -13.39 4.70
C VAL A 87 -2.05 -12.95 5.16
N GLU A 88 -2.62 -13.61 6.17
CA GLU A 88 -3.91 -13.23 6.74
C GLU A 88 -3.88 -11.84 7.39
N CYS A 89 -2.80 -11.49 8.09
CA CYS A 89 -2.62 -10.13 8.62
C CYS A 89 -2.57 -9.08 7.50
N GLY A 90 -1.82 -9.34 6.43
CA GLY A 90 -1.77 -8.45 5.26
C GLY A 90 -3.15 -8.26 4.61
N LEU A 91 -3.90 -9.35 4.46
CA LEU A 91 -5.26 -9.32 3.91
C LEU A 91 -6.23 -8.55 4.81
N ALA A 92 -6.17 -8.76 6.12
CA ALA A 92 -7.03 -8.06 7.08
C ALA A 92 -6.78 -6.54 7.07
N LEU A 93 -5.51 -6.12 7.08
CA LEU A 93 -5.15 -4.70 6.99
C LEU A 93 -5.62 -4.09 5.67
N PHE A 94 -5.45 -4.81 4.57
CA PHE A 94 -5.93 -4.34 3.27
C PHE A 94 -7.45 -4.19 3.24
N ARG A 95 -8.21 -5.17 3.73
CA ARG A 95 -9.69 -5.08 3.83
C ARG A 95 -10.13 -3.87 4.64
N HIS A 96 -9.49 -3.63 5.78
CA HIS A 96 -9.79 -2.48 6.62
C HIS A 96 -9.48 -1.16 5.91
N LEU A 97 -8.31 -1.04 5.27
CA LEU A 97 -7.96 0.14 4.47
C LEU A 97 -9.01 0.41 3.38
N ARG A 98 -9.45 -0.64 2.67
CA ARG A 98 -10.47 -0.53 1.62
C ARG A 98 -11.82 -0.10 2.15
N LEU A 99 -12.20 -0.55 3.35
CA LEU A 99 -13.44 -0.12 4.01
C LEU A 99 -13.39 1.38 4.34
N VAL A 100 -12.30 1.86 4.93
CA VAL A 100 -12.14 3.28 5.26
C VAL A 100 -12.13 4.15 4.00
N GLN A 101 -11.40 3.74 2.96
CA GLN A 101 -11.39 4.44 1.67
C GLN A 101 -12.77 4.45 0.98
N TRP A 102 -13.56 3.37 1.13
CA TRP A 102 -14.93 3.32 0.61
C TRP A 102 -15.85 4.31 1.35
N HIS A 103 -15.76 4.41 2.67
CA HIS A 103 -16.49 5.42 3.43
C HIS A 103 -16.06 6.84 3.01
N ALA A 104 -14.77 7.10 2.83
CA ALA A 104 -14.28 8.38 2.34
C ALA A 104 -14.81 8.72 0.93
N LEU A 105 -15.01 7.72 0.06
CA LEU A 105 -15.67 7.93 -1.24
C LEU A 105 -17.13 8.35 -1.06
N LEU A 106 -17.87 7.69 -0.17
CA LEU A 106 -19.28 8.02 0.12
C LEU A 106 -19.42 9.42 0.71
N ASP A 107 -18.45 9.85 1.52
CA ASP A 107 -18.39 11.19 2.11
C ASP A 107 -17.90 12.27 1.13
N GLY A 108 -17.52 11.90 -0.10
CA GLY A 108 -17.01 12.82 -1.13
C GLY A 108 -15.56 13.26 -0.93
N ASN A 109 -14.82 12.63 -0.02
CA ASN A 109 -13.43 12.94 0.30
C ASN A 109 -12.41 12.19 -0.58
N LEU A 110 -12.87 11.21 -1.37
CA LEU A 110 -12.07 10.42 -2.29
C LEU A 110 -12.80 10.26 -3.63
N SER A 111 -12.08 10.29 -4.75
CA SER A 111 -12.70 10.05 -6.06
C SER A 111 -12.78 8.57 -6.42
N HIS A 112 -13.78 8.21 -7.24
CA HIS A 112 -13.92 6.84 -7.74
C HIS A 112 -12.69 6.40 -8.58
N GLU A 113 -12.10 7.34 -9.32
CA GLU A 113 -10.89 7.10 -10.12
C GLU A 113 -9.70 6.72 -9.23
N GLN A 114 -9.51 7.44 -8.12
CA GLN A 114 -8.47 7.14 -7.14
C GLN A 114 -8.68 5.76 -6.50
N LEU A 115 -9.93 5.42 -6.18
CA LEU A 115 -10.28 4.15 -5.53
C LEU A 115 -10.14 2.94 -6.45
N SER A 116 -10.41 3.09 -7.75
CA SER A 116 -10.43 2.01 -8.75
C SER A 116 -9.12 1.87 -9.54
N CYS A 117 -8.18 2.79 -9.38
CA CYS A 117 -6.86 2.72 -10.02
C CYS A 117 -6.11 1.45 -9.61
N GLN A 118 -5.84 0.56 -10.57
CA GLN A 118 -5.17 -0.72 -10.33
C GLN A 118 -3.77 -0.58 -9.75
N LEU A 119 -3.03 0.43 -10.17
CA LEU A 119 -1.68 0.69 -9.68
C LEU A 119 -1.70 1.11 -8.20
N THR A 120 -2.63 2.00 -7.84
CA THR A 120 -2.86 2.40 -6.44
C THR A 120 -3.21 1.20 -5.57
N LEU A 121 -4.13 0.35 -6.03
CA LEU A 121 -4.53 -0.86 -5.31
C LEU A 121 -3.37 -1.82 -5.05
N ARG A 122 -2.48 -2.00 -6.03
CA ARG A 122 -1.27 -2.80 -5.86
C ARG A 122 -0.38 -2.22 -4.77
N HIS A 123 -0.15 -0.91 -4.81
CA HIS A 123 0.72 -0.25 -3.87
C HIS A 123 0.14 -0.25 -2.46
N ASP A 124 -1.16 -0.06 -2.32
CA ASP A 124 -1.89 -0.16 -1.05
C ASP A 124 -1.80 -1.59 -0.48
N LEU A 125 -1.96 -2.62 -1.32
CA LEU A 125 -1.79 -4.02 -0.91
C LEU A 125 -0.35 -4.31 -0.46
N ALA A 126 0.64 -3.84 -1.22
CA ALA A 126 2.05 -3.98 -0.88
C ALA A 126 2.38 -3.28 0.44
N ALA A 127 1.83 -2.09 0.66
CA ALA A 127 1.98 -1.32 1.90
C ALA A 127 1.34 -2.04 3.10
N CYS A 128 0.10 -2.51 2.98
CA CYS A 128 -0.55 -3.30 4.04
C CYS A 128 0.23 -4.57 4.38
N TYR A 129 0.73 -5.27 3.36
CA TYR A 129 1.51 -6.48 3.59
C TYR A 129 2.86 -6.18 4.24
N TRP A 130 3.53 -5.12 3.81
CA TRP A 130 4.77 -4.63 4.41
C TRP A 130 4.57 -4.26 5.89
N THR A 131 3.47 -3.56 6.21
CA THR A 131 3.09 -3.24 7.59
C THR A 131 2.84 -4.52 8.40
N ALA A 132 2.10 -5.50 7.87
CA ALA A 132 1.87 -6.78 8.53
C ALA A 132 3.18 -7.51 8.85
N LEU A 133 4.11 -7.57 7.90
CA LEU A 133 5.42 -8.19 8.08
C LEU A 133 6.21 -7.49 9.20
N LYS A 134 6.20 -6.15 9.27
CA LYS A 134 6.92 -5.43 10.33
C LYS A 134 6.30 -5.60 11.71
N HIS A 135 4.97 -5.62 11.79
CA HIS A 135 4.25 -5.66 13.07
C HIS A 135 4.12 -7.08 13.64
N CYS A 136 3.98 -8.09 12.78
CA CYS A 136 3.63 -9.45 13.21
C CYS A 136 4.80 -10.45 13.09
N SER A 137 5.89 -10.10 12.39
CA SER A 137 7.05 -11.01 12.32
C SER A 137 7.89 -10.95 13.58
N VAL A 138 8.62 -12.03 13.84
CA VAL A 138 9.71 -12.03 14.82
C VAL A 138 10.81 -11.07 14.35
N ARG A 139 11.30 -10.20 15.24
CA ARG A 139 12.19 -9.06 14.94
C ARG A 139 13.38 -9.35 14.02
N THR A 140 13.89 -10.58 14.00
CA THR A 140 15.09 -10.98 13.24
C THR A 140 14.81 -11.45 11.81
N ALA A 141 13.54 -11.56 11.41
CA ALA A 141 13.14 -12.18 10.15
C ALA A 141 12.36 -11.27 9.19
N VAL A 142 12.24 -9.98 9.51
CA VAL A 142 11.55 -8.99 8.64
C VAL A 142 12.41 -8.76 7.39
N PRO A 143 11.85 -8.88 6.17
CA PRO A 143 12.60 -8.54 4.96
C PRO A 143 12.92 -7.05 4.96
N ASN A 144 14.02 -6.62 4.33
CA ASN A 144 14.25 -5.19 4.17
C ASN A 144 13.33 -4.61 3.08
N ARG A 145 13.17 -3.28 3.08
CA ARG A 145 12.31 -2.57 2.12
C ARG A 145 12.67 -2.87 0.67
N SER A 146 13.96 -2.97 0.34
CA SER A 146 14.44 -3.27 -1.01
C SER A 146 14.02 -4.67 -1.50
N LEU A 147 13.96 -5.66 -0.61
CA LEU A 147 13.48 -7.00 -0.92
C LEU A 147 11.97 -7.02 -1.12
N MET A 148 11.23 -6.30 -0.27
CA MET A 148 9.80 -6.11 -0.43
C MET A 148 9.50 -5.47 -1.79
N SER A 149 10.20 -4.39 -2.13
CA SER A 149 10.08 -3.72 -3.42
C SER A 149 10.36 -4.63 -4.62
N LYS A 150 11.36 -5.51 -4.52
CA LYS A 150 11.63 -6.52 -5.55
C LYS A 150 10.50 -7.53 -5.67
N ALA A 151 10.00 -8.04 -4.55
CA ALA A 151 8.93 -9.04 -4.52
C ALA A 151 7.59 -8.50 -5.03
N THR A 152 7.28 -7.24 -4.74
CA THR A 152 6.01 -6.61 -5.13
C THR A 152 6.09 -5.80 -6.42
N ALA A 153 7.28 -5.62 -7.01
CA ALA A 153 7.53 -4.68 -8.09
C ALA A 153 7.03 -3.25 -7.78
N THR A 154 7.10 -2.83 -6.51
CA THR A 154 6.78 -1.47 -6.06
C THR A 154 8.06 -0.77 -5.70
N ASP A 155 8.33 0.40 -6.26
CA ASP A 155 9.56 1.11 -5.92
C ASP A 155 9.62 1.45 -4.41
N PRO A 156 10.83 1.48 -3.80
CA PRO A 156 10.95 1.67 -2.35
C PRO A 156 10.38 2.99 -1.82
N THR A 157 10.40 4.05 -2.63
CA THR A 157 9.90 5.36 -2.24
C THR A 157 8.38 5.34 -2.17
N THR A 158 7.72 4.85 -3.22
CA THR A 158 6.27 4.66 -3.25
C THR A 158 5.81 3.70 -2.17
N LEU A 159 6.53 2.60 -1.94
CA LEU A 159 6.20 1.67 -0.86
C LEU A 159 6.24 2.38 0.50
N GLY A 160 7.26 3.20 0.76
CA GLY A 160 7.36 3.98 2.00
C GLY A 160 6.27 5.06 2.14
N GLN A 161 5.93 5.75 1.07
CA GLN A 161 4.85 6.74 1.09
C GLN A 161 3.50 6.07 1.36
N ARG A 162 3.20 4.99 0.64
CA ARG A 162 1.94 4.26 0.76
C ARG A 162 1.80 3.55 2.10
N GLU A 163 2.91 3.09 2.68
CA GLU A 163 2.97 2.62 4.05
C GLU A 163 2.46 3.71 5.01
N VAL A 164 2.98 4.93 4.92
CA VAL A 164 2.56 6.05 5.77
C VAL A 164 1.10 6.42 5.50
N ASP A 165 0.69 6.54 4.23
CA ASP A 165 -0.68 6.88 3.86
C ASP A 165 -1.68 5.85 4.41
N ALA A 166 -1.37 4.56 4.31
CA ALA A 166 -2.18 3.49 4.86
C ALA A 166 -2.24 3.58 6.39
N MET A 167 -1.10 3.82 7.07
CA MET A 167 -1.07 3.97 8.53
C MET A 167 -1.92 5.15 9.00
N VAL A 168 -1.83 6.31 8.33
CA VAL A 168 -2.66 7.48 8.65
C VAL A 168 -4.14 7.18 8.43
N THR A 169 -4.47 6.51 7.33
CA THR A 169 -5.85 6.12 7.01
C THR A 169 -6.43 5.15 8.05
N MET A 170 -5.58 4.28 8.62
CA MET A 170 -5.96 3.36 9.70
C MET A 170 -5.78 3.97 11.11
N GLU A 171 -5.57 5.29 11.22
CA GLU A 171 -5.35 6.00 12.48
C GLU A 171 -4.20 5.43 13.34
N TRP A 172 -3.22 4.79 12.71
CA TRP A 172 -2.10 4.08 13.35
C TRP A 172 -2.51 2.87 14.20
N GLU A 173 -3.77 2.42 14.12
CA GLU A 173 -4.36 1.39 14.97
C GLU A 173 -4.22 -0.04 14.40
N VAL A 174 -3.05 -0.38 13.85
CA VAL A 174 -2.77 -1.69 13.22
C VAL A 174 -3.11 -2.86 14.15
N ASN A 175 -2.70 -2.76 15.42
CA ASN A 175 -2.97 -3.81 16.41
C ASN A 175 -4.46 -3.90 16.78
N ALA A 176 -5.21 -2.80 16.75
CA ALA A 176 -6.65 -2.85 16.99
C ALA A 176 -7.36 -3.55 15.83
N VAL A 177 -7.00 -3.20 14.58
CA VAL A 177 -7.54 -3.85 13.37
C VAL A 177 -7.31 -5.37 13.42
N LEU A 178 -6.08 -5.80 13.75
CA LEU A 178 -5.75 -7.22 13.81
C LEU A 178 -6.40 -7.95 15.00
N ARG A 179 -6.63 -7.27 16.14
CA ARG A 179 -7.37 -7.84 17.28
C ARG A 179 -8.85 -8.07 16.96
N VAL A 180 -9.48 -7.15 16.23
CA VAL A 180 -10.91 -7.28 15.83
C VAL A 180 -11.14 -8.55 15.00
N VAL A 181 -10.17 -8.96 14.20
CA VAL A 181 -10.26 -10.18 13.37
C VAL A 181 -9.62 -11.42 14.04
N GLY A 182 -9.20 -11.32 15.31
CA GLY A 182 -8.66 -12.44 16.08
C GLY A 182 -7.26 -12.91 15.67
N LEU A 183 -6.49 -12.07 14.96
CA LEU A 183 -5.12 -12.41 14.51
C LEU A 183 -4.05 -12.01 15.54
N VAL A 184 -4.33 -11.06 16.42
CA VAL A 184 -3.44 -10.66 17.51
C VAL A 184 -4.24 -10.69 18.82
N GLN A 185 -3.59 -11.02 19.94
CA GLN A 185 -4.18 -11.00 21.29
C GLN A 185 -3.78 -9.73 22.03
#